data_AF-A0A7K3Z2E5-F1
#
_entry.id   AF-A0A7K3Z2E5-F1
#
_cell.length_a   1.000
_cell.length_b   1.000
_cell.length_c   1.000
_cell.angle_alpha   90.00
_cell.angle_beta   90.00
_cell.angle_gamma   90.00
#
_symmetry.space_group_name_H-M   'P 1'
#
loop_
_entity.id
_entity.type
_entity.pdbx_description
1 polymer ?
#
loop_
_entity_poly.entity_id
_entity_poly.type
_entity_poly.pdbx_seq_one_letter_code
_entity_poly.pdbx_strand_id
1 'polypeptide(L)'
;MRLPDYITVSEVVEVCKKLKIRDWTKLKKAEVTEQEAKIILAELETGDMDISVENFRVGLEVELEHGILFEEANVTNNHPILTGKIVLAHFKESLDYYQRLEVAELEGDLLKALVNKNAAKVASLYERLLKAKHKLSQTETAALK
;
A
#
# COMPACT_ATOMS: atom_id res chain seq x y z
N MET A 1 -24.88 -7.72 7.47
CA MET A 1 -25.44 -6.43 7.95
C MET A 1 -25.20 -5.40 6.86
N ARG A 2 -26.18 -4.55 6.50
CA ARG A 2 -25.90 -3.41 5.60
C ARG A 2 -25.31 -2.29 6.45
N LEU A 3 -24.07 -1.93 6.18
CA LEU A 3 -23.40 -0.80 6.83
C LEU A 3 -23.69 0.49 6.04
N PRO A 4 -23.79 1.64 6.71
CA PRO A 4 -23.79 2.93 6.02
C PRO A 4 -22.38 3.23 5.50
N ASP A 5 -22.30 4.16 4.55
CA ASP A 5 -21.02 4.76 4.19
C ASP A 5 -20.55 5.64 5.35
N TYR A 6 -19.50 5.21 6.04
CA TYR A 6 -18.89 6.00 7.12
C TYR A 6 -18.12 7.20 6.59
N ILE A 7 -17.61 7.11 5.37
CA ILE A 7 -16.91 8.16 4.63
C ILE A 7 -17.56 8.25 3.27
N THR A 8 -18.11 9.41 2.91
CA THR A 8 -18.84 9.53 1.63
C THR A 8 -17.90 9.83 0.47
N VAL A 9 -18.29 9.45 -0.75
CA VAL A 9 -17.55 9.82 -1.97
C VAL A 9 -17.38 11.34 -2.09
N SER A 10 -18.39 12.12 -1.69
CA SER A 10 -18.33 13.59 -1.70
C SER A 10 -17.23 14.13 -0.78
N GLU A 11 -17.12 13.56 0.42
CA GLU A 11 -16.07 13.91 1.38
C GLU A 11 -14.68 13.64 0.81
N VAL A 12 -14.47 12.46 0.19
CA VAL A 12 -13.17 12.13 -0.43
C VAL A 12 -12.83 13.12 -1.55
N VAL A 13 -13.78 13.48 -2.41
CA VAL A 13 -13.59 14.49 -3.46
C VAL A 13 -13.20 15.84 -2.87
N GLU A 14 -13.83 16.28 -1.78
CA GLU A 14 -13.50 17.53 -1.10
C GLU A 14 -12.10 17.51 -0.47
N VAL A 15 -11.72 16.41 0.16
CA VAL A 15 -10.39 16.25 0.77
C VAL A 15 -9.30 16.21 -0.30
N CYS A 16 -9.49 15.46 -1.38
CA CYS A 16 -8.54 15.46 -2.51
C CYS A 16 -8.34 16.88 -3.07
N LYS A 17 -9.41 17.67 -3.19
CA LYS A 17 -9.33 19.08 -3.61
C LYS A 17 -8.56 19.95 -2.61
N LYS A 18 -8.83 19.81 -1.31
CA LYS A 18 -8.13 20.56 -0.24
C LYS A 18 -6.63 20.27 -0.25
N LEU A 19 -6.25 19.01 -0.43
CA LEU A 19 -4.87 18.55 -0.55
C LEU A 19 -4.22 18.88 -1.90
N LYS A 20 -5.01 19.36 -2.88
CA LYS A 20 -4.57 19.62 -4.27
C LYS A 20 -3.96 18.38 -4.94
N ILE A 21 -4.55 17.21 -4.68
CA ILE A 21 -4.18 15.93 -5.31
C ILE A 21 -5.26 15.47 -6.29
N ARG A 22 -4.98 14.39 -7.03
CA ARG A 22 -5.98 13.78 -7.92
C ARG A 22 -7.18 13.28 -7.12
N ASP A 23 -8.32 13.19 -7.78
CA ASP A 23 -9.55 12.64 -7.20
C ASP A 23 -9.42 11.11 -7.05
N TRP A 24 -9.12 10.65 -5.83
CA TRP A 24 -8.85 9.24 -5.54
C TRP A 24 -10.08 8.33 -5.68
N THR A 25 -11.29 8.91 -5.71
CA THR A 25 -12.53 8.16 -6.00
C THR A 25 -12.60 7.68 -7.45
N LYS A 26 -11.78 8.27 -8.34
CA LYS A 26 -11.76 7.97 -9.78
C LYS A 26 -10.57 7.15 -10.23
N LEU A 27 -9.65 6.81 -9.31
CA LEU A 27 -8.50 5.99 -9.66
C LEU A 27 -8.94 4.62 -10.16
N LYS A 28 -8.33 4.18 -11.27
CA LYS A 28 -8.52 2.84 -11.85
C LYS A 28 -7.35 1.91 -11.56
N LYS A 29 -6.26 2.46 -11.06
CA LYS A 29 -5.05 1.77 -10.65
C LYS A 29 -4.57 2.40 -9.37
N ALA A 30 -3.95 1.58 -8.53
CA ALA A 30 -3.33 2.00 -7.30
C ALA A 30 -1.94 2.62 -7.56
N GLU A 31 -1.89 3.64 -8.42
CA GLU A 31 -0.66 4.37 -8.75
C GLU A 31 -0.69 5.71 -8.02
N VAL A 32 0.26 5.92 -7.11
CA VAL A 32 0.40 7.15 -6.32
C VAL A 32 1.65 7.88 -6.76
N THR A 33 1.51 9.17 -7.07
CA THR A 33 2.67 9.98 -7.43
C THR A 33 3.51 10.32 -6.19
N GLU A 34 4.81 10.50 -6.37
CA GLU A 34 5.71 10.93 -5.27
C GLU A 34 5.21 12.22 -4.61
N GLN A 35 4.67 13.16 -5.40
CA GLN A 35 4.14 14.42 -4.88
C GLN A 35 2.90 14.21 -3.99
N GLU A 36 1.99 13.31 -4.37
CA GLU A 36 0.82 12.98 -3.55
C GLU A 36 1.25 12.31 -2.25
N ALA A 37 2.19 11.36 -2.31
CA ALA A 37 2.73 10.72 -1.12
C ALA A 37 3.37 11.73 -0.17
N LYS A 38 4.15 12.69 -0.67
CA LYS A 38 4.72 13.78 0.15
C LYS A 38 3.66 14.63 0.82
N ILE A 39 2.64 15.06 0.06
CA ILE A 39 1.55 15.88 0.59
C ILE A 39 0.81 15.13 1.69
N ILE A 40 0.42 13.87 1.43
CA ILE A 40 -0.33 13.07 2.40
C ILE A 40 0.51 12.81 3.65
N LEU A 41 1.79 12.45 3.50
CA LEU A 41 2.68 12.19 4.63
C LEU A 41 2.84 13.43 5.53
N ALA A 42 2.91 14.62 4.94
CA ALA A 42 3.03 15.88 5.68
C ALA A 42 1.78 16.22 6.53
N GLU A 43 0.62 15.64 6.22
CA GLU A 43 -0.63 15.82 6.98
C GLU A 43 -0.75 14.81 8.14
N LEU A 44 0.17 13.86 8.27
CA LEU A 44 0.14 12.81 9.29
C LEU A 44 1.06 13.13 10.46
N GLU A 45 0.61 12.75 11.66
CA GLU A 45 1.43 12.81 12.88
C GLU A 45 2.33 11.56 12.96
N THR A 46 3.56 11.68 12.46
CA THR A 46 4.52 10.55 12.37
C THR A 46 5.37 10.34 13.62
N GLY A 47 5.34 11.27 14.58
CA GLY A 47 6.26 11.25 15.73
C GLY A 47 7.72 11.27 15.27
N ASP A 48 8.58 10.48 15.92
CA ASP A 48 10.02 10.40 15.62
C ASP A 48 10.38 9.34 14.56
N MET A 49 9.39 8.79 13.84
CA MET A 49 9.65 7.78 12.81
C MET A 49 10.34 8.40 11.59
N ASP A 50 11.46 7.81 11.16
CA ASP A 50 12.14 8.16 9.91
C ASP A 50 11.47 7.44 8.73
N ILE A 51 10.35 8.00 8.27
CA ILE A 51 9.56 7.43 7.17
C ILE A 51 10.06 7.96 5.84
N SER A 52 10.63 7.07 5.02
CA SER A 52 10.94 7.38 3.62
C SER A 52 9.65 7.62 2.83
N VAL A 53 9.61 8.71 2.05
CA VAL A 53 8.49 9.05 1.17
C VAL A 53 8.20 7.92 0.19
N GLU A 54 9.23 7.25 -0.34
CA GLU A 54 9.06 6.15 -1.29
C GLU A 54 8.45 4.93 -0.62
N ASN A 55 8.85 4.62 0.62
CA ASN A 55 8.27 3.51 1.37
C ASN A 55 6.79 3.80 1.69
N PHE A 56 6.49 5.03 2.09
CA PHE A 56 5.11 5.48 2.33
C PHE A 56 4.27 5.44 1.05
N ARG A 57 4.83 5.85 -0.09
CA ARG A 57 4.18 5.77 -1.41
C ARG A 57 3.81 4.34 -1.75
N VAL A 58 4.73 3.39 -1.61
CA VAL A 58 4.45 1.95 -1.82
C VAL A 58 3.33 1.47 -0.89
N GLY A 59 3.34 1.86 0.38
CA GLY A 59 2.26 1.54 1.31
C GLY A 59 0.91 2.06 0.85
N LEU A 60 0.84 3.32 0.39
CA LEU A 60 -0.39 3.90 -0.14
C LEU A 60 -0.91 3.13 -1.37
N GLU A 61 -0.01 2.68 -2.25
CA GLU A 61 -0.37 1.88 -3.43
C GLU A 61 -0.95 0.52 -3.02
N VAL A 62 -0.36 -0.16 -2.03
CA VAL A 62 -0.90 -1.44 -1.51
C VAL A 62 -2.30 -1.25 -0.92
N GLU A 63 -2.49 -0.25 -0.05
CA GLU A 63 -3.80 -0.01 0.56
C GLU A 63 -4.88 0.42 -0.45
N LEU A 64 -4.48 1.18 -1.49
CA LEU A 64 -5.38 1.54 -2.58
C LEU A 64 -5.75 0.35 -3.47
N GLU A 65 -4.84 -0.59 -3.70
CA GLU A 65 -5.12 -1.78 -4.49
C GLU A 65 -6.30 -2.55 -3.89
N HIS A 66 -6.31 -2.70 -2.55
CA HIS A 66 -7.43 -3.33 -1.86
C HIS A 66 -8.75 -2.60 -2.08
N GLY A 67 -8.77 -1.27 -1.93
CA GLY A 67 -9.98 -0.47 -2.11
C GLY A 67 -10.48 -0.42 -3.56
N ILE A 68 -9.58 -0.51 -4.55
CA ILE A 68 -9.92 -0.47 -5.98
C ILE A 68 -10.36 -1.85 -6.50
N LEU A 69 -9.73 -2.94 -6.04
CA LEU A 69 -10.00 -4.29 -6.54
C LEU A 69 -11.13 -5.00 -5.78
N PHE A 70 -11.33 -4.70 -4.50
CA PHE A 70 -12.29 -5.38 -3.63
C PHE A 70 -13.31 -4.37 -3.09
N GLU A 71 -14.30 -4.01 -3.92
CA GLU A 71 -15.35 -3.03 -3.58
C GLU A 71 -16.08 -3.41 -2.28
N GLU A 72 -16.29 -4.71 -2.03
CA GLU A 72 -16.91 -5.22 -0.81
C GLU A 72 -16.08 -5.00 0.47
N ALA A 73 -14.77 -4.77 0.33
CA ALA A 73 -13.83 -4.48 1.41
C ALA A 73 -13.45 -2.98 1.46
N ASN A 74 -13.91 -2.16 0.52
CA ASN A 74 -13.61 -0.75 0.50
C ASN A 74 -14.50 0.02 1.48
N VAL A 75 -13.97 0.30 2.67
CA VAL A 75 -14.68 1.01 3.73
C VAL A 75 -14.37 2.50 3.81
N THR A 76 -13.40 2.99 3.01
CA THR A 76 -12.92 4.39 3.08
C THR A 76 -13.24 5.20 1.83
N ASN A 77 -13.76 4.58 0.77
CA ASN A 77 -13.88 5.20 -0.56
C ASN A 77 -12.54 5.77 -1.07
N ASN A 78 -11.42 5.13 -0.70
CA ASN A 78 -10.05 5.57 -1.01
C ASN A 78 -9.70 6.95 -0.43
N HIS A 79 -10.19 7.26 0.77
CA HIS A 79 -9.90 8.55 1.41
C HIS A 79 -8.39 8.71 1.70
N PRO A 80 -7.69 9.70 1.11
CA PRO A 80 -6.23 9.77 1.10
C PRO A 80 -5.58 9.81 2.49
N ILE A 81 -6.15 10.59 3.42
CA ILE A 81 -5.63 10.67 4.80
C ILE A 81 -5.90 9.38 5.59
N LEU A 82 -7.03 8.71 5.38
CA LEU A 82 -7.34 7.46 6.08
C LEU A 82 -6.48 6.32 5.56
N THR A 83 -6.30 6.23 4.24
CA THR A 83 -5.32 5.34 3.61
C THR A 83 -3.92 5.58 4.19
N GLY A 84 -3.48 6.84 4.28
CA GLY A 84 -2.20 7.18 4.91
C GLY A 84 -2.11 6.79 6.38
N LYS A 85 -3.20 6.88 7.16
CA LYS A 85 -3.23 6.42 8.56
C LYS A 85 -3.15 4.90 8.69
N ILE A 86 -3.68 4.13 7.73
CA ILE A 86 -3.53 2.66 7.69
C ILE A 86 -2.05 2.31 7.45
N VAL A 87 -1.42 2.96 6.46
CA VAL A 87 0.03 2.83 6.22
C VAL A 87 0.84 3.17 7.47
N LEU A 88 0.48 4.27 8.15
CA LEU A 88 1.13 4.69 9.38
C LEU A 88 0.97 3.66 10.51
N ALA A 89 -0.19 3.01 10.62
CA ALA A 89 -0.41 1.98 11.63
C ALA A 89 0.56 0.80 11.43
N HIS A 90 0.76 0.37 10.18
CA HIS A 90 1.72 -0.68 9.85
C HIS A 90 3.17 -0.27 10.11
N PHE A 91 3.54 0.98 9.81
CA PHE A 91 4.87 1.50 10.15
C PHE A 91 5.15 1.59 11.65
N LYS A 92 4.11 1.71 12.49
CA LYS A 92 4.26 1.61 13.95
C LYS A 92 4.57 0.19 14.42
N GLU A 93 4.20 -0.84 13.67
CA GLU A 93 4.58 -2.22 13.94
C GLU A 93 6.01 -2.49 13.47
N SER A 94 6.34 -2.06 12.25
CA SER A 94 7.68 -2.15 11.68
C SER A 94 7.84 -1.23 10.46
N LEU A 95 8.95 -0.50 10.34
CA LEU A 95 9.19 0.36 9.18
C LEU A 95 9.42 -0.43 7.88
N ASP A 96 9.71 -1.73 7.97
CA ASP A 96 9.89 -2.63 6.83
C ASP A 96 8.63 -3.46 6.51
N TYR A 97 7.47 -3.09 7.05
CA TYR A 97 6.22 -3.83 6.94
C TYR A 97 5.87 -4.19 5.49
N TYR A 98 5.87 -3.21 4.58
CA TYR A 98 5.47 -3.44 3.18
C TYR A 98 6.47 -4.30 2.40
N GLN A 99 7.75 -4.28 2.77
CA GLN A 99 8.75 -5.20 2.21
C GLN A 99 8.48 -6.64 2.67
N ARG A 100 8.08 -6.83 3.94
CA ARG A 100 7.69 -8.15 4.46
C ARG A 100 6.40 -8.65 3.81
N LEU A 101 5.41 -7.76 3.63
CA LEU A 101 4.15 -8.07 2.98
C LEU A 101 4.37 -8.52 1.53
N GLU A 102 5.18 -7.81 0.75
CA GLU A 102 5.50 -8.18 -0.64
C GLU A 102 6.07 -9.60 -0.74
N VAL A 103 6.95 -9.99 0.20
CA VAL A 103 7.48 -11.36 0.26
C VAL A 103 6.37 -12.37 0.53
N ALA A 104 5.52 -12.12 1.53
CA ALA A 104 4.43 -13.02 1.91
C ALA A 104 3.41 -13.22 0.77
N GLU A 105 3.04 -12.13 0.09
CA GLU A 105 2.12 -12.17 -1.05
C GLU A 105 2.70 -12.96 -2.23
N LEU A 106 3.97 -12.73 -2.56
CA LEU A 106 4.66 -13.46 -3.62
C LEU A 106 4.79 -14.96 -3.31
N GLU A 107 5.01 -15.34 -2.05
CA GLU A 107 5.01 -16.75 -1.63
C GLU A 107 3.63 -17.40 -1.81
N GLY A 108 2.56 -16.69 -1.42
CA GLY A 108 1.18 -17.15 -1.65
C GLY A 108 0.84 -17.30 -3.13
N ASP A 109 1.20 -16.33 -3.95
CA ASP A 109 0.96 -16.36 -5.39
C ASP A 109 1.79 -17.43 -6.10
N LEU A 110 3.00 -17.69 -5.64
CA LEU A 110 3.85 -18.78 -6.14
C LEU A 110 3.18 -20.14 -5.90
N LEU A 111 2.64 -20.35 -4.69
CA LEU A 111 1.88 -21.57 -4.37
C LEU A 111 0.65 -21.70 -5.27
N LYS A 112 -0.13 -20.63 -5.46
CA LYS A 112 -1.29 -20.64 -6.39
C LYS A 112 -0.86 -21.01 -7.81
N ALA A 113 0.26 -20.47 -8.29
CA ALA A 113 0.76 -20.77 -9.64
C ALA A 113 1.23 -22.23 -9.78
N LEU A 114 1.86 -22.80 -8.75
CA LEU A 114 2.26 -24.21 -8.68
C LEU A 114 1.05 -25.14 -8.70
N VAL A 115 0.03 -24.88 -7.87
CA VAL A 115 -1.22 -25.67 -7.82
C VAL A 115 -1.89 -25.67 -9.20
N ASN A 116 -1.90 -24.53 -9.88
CA ASN A 116 -2.45 -24.39 -11.24
C ASN A 116 -1.51 -24.91 -12.35
N LYS A 117 -0.35 -25.50 -12.00
CA LYS A 117 0.66 -26.02 -12.95
C LYS A 117 1.12 -25.00 -14.00
N ASN A 118 1.11 -23.71 -13.67
CA ASN A 118 1.51 -22.65 -14.58
C ASN A 118 3.02 -22.36 -14.45
N ALA A 119 3.83 -23.14 -15.17
CA ALA A 119 5.29 -23.05 -15.10
C ALA A 119 5.85 -21.66 -15.45
N ALA A 120 5.27 -20.97 -16.44
CA ALA A 120 5.70 -19.63 -16.83
C ALA A 120 5.47 -18.61 -15.71
N LYS A 121 4.30 -18.64 -15.06
CA LYS A 121 3.99 -17.77 -13.92
C LYS A 121 4.85 -18.11 -12.70
N VAL A 122 5.13 -19.38 -12.45
CA VAL A 122 6.04 -19.83 -11.37
C VAL A 122 7.44 -19.24 -11.56
N ALA A 123 8.03 -19.36 -12.75
CA ALA A 123 9.36 -18.82 -13.01
C ALA A 123 9.42 -17.30 -12.77
N SER A 124 8.43 -16.56 -13.28
CA SER A 124 8.34 -15.11 -13.11
C SER A 124 8.14 -14.69 -11.64
N LEU A 125 7.25 -15.36 -10.91
CA LEU A 125 7.00 -15.08 -9.49
C LEU A 125 8.22 -15.42 -8.63
N TYR A 126 8.92 -16.51 -8.94
CA TYR A 126 10.12 -16.90 -8.21
C TYR A 126 11.25 -15.88 -8.38
N GLU A 127 11.45 -15.35 -9.58
CA GLU A 127 12.42 -14.26 -9.81
C GLU A 127 12.06 -13.01 -9.00
N ARG A 128 10.79 -12.61 -9.00
CA ARG A 128 10.29 -11.48 -8.20
C ARG A 128 10.50 -11.71 -6.70
N LEU A 129 10.21 -12.92 -6.22
CA LEU A 129 10.39 -13.31 -4.82
C LEU A 129 11.85 -13.19 -4.38
N LEU A 130 12.81 -13.61 -5.22
CA LEU A 130 14.23 -13.46 -4.93
C LEU A 130 14.63 -11.98 -4.80
N LYS A 131 14.11 -11.11 -5.67
CA LYS A 131 14.36 -9.66 -5.61
C LYS A 131 13.75 -9.04 -4.35
N ALA A 132 12.51 -9.40 -4.01
CA ALA A 132 11.83 -8.91 -2.80
C ALA A 132 12.56 -9.35 -1.52
N LYS A 133 12.96 -10.62 -1.43
CA LYS A 133 13.76 -11.14 -0.30
C LYS A 133 15.12 -10.45 -0.18
N HIS A 134 15.78 -10.18 -1.30
CA HIS A 134 17.04 -9.43 -1.29
C HIS A 134 16.84 -8.01 -0.77
N LYS A 135 15.82 -7.29 -1.25
CA LYS A 135 15.48 -5.94 -0.78
C LYS A 135 15.16 -5.93 0.72
N LEU A 136 14.34 -6.87 1.20
CA LEU A 136 14.04 -7.01 2.63
C LEU A 136 15.31 -7.26 3.44
N SER A 137 16.17 -8.18 3.00
CA SER A 137 17.44 -8.47 3.68
C SER A 137 18.37 -7.25 3.74
N GLN A 138 18.40 -6.42 2.70
CA GLN A 138 19.15 -5.15 2.72
C GLN A 138 18.57 -4.18 3.76
N THR A 139 17.25 -4.06 3.84
CA THR A 139 16.56 -3.24 4.85
C THR A 139 16.85 -3.72 6.27
N GLU A 140 16.73 -5.03 6.52
CA GLU A 140 17.05 -5.63 7.82
C GLU A 140 18.51 -5.40 8.21
N THR A 141 19.44 -5.56 7.26
CA THR A 141 20.87 -5.31 7.50
C THR A 141 21.15 -3.83 7.81
N ALA A 142 20.44 -2.91 7.16
CA ALA A 142 20.57 -1.49 7.44
C ALA A 142 20.09 -1.13 8.86
N ALA A 143 19.06 -1.81 9.37
CA ALA A 143 18.51 -1.60 10.71
C ALA A 143 19.39 -2.16 11.84
N LEU A 144 20.39 -2.99 11.53
CA LEU A 144 21.35 -3.52 12.51
C LEU A 144 22.52 -2.57 12.82
N LYS A 145 22.58 -1.41 12.15
CA LYS A 145 23.65 -0.41 12.32
C LYS A 145 23.23 0.68 13.28
#